data_AF-A0A510V042-F1
#
_entry.id   AF-A0A510V042-F1
#
_cell.length_a   1.000
_cell.length_b   1.000
_cell.length_c   1.000
_cell.angle_alpha   90.00
_cell.angle_beta   90.00
_cell.angle_gamma   90.00
#
_symmetry.space_group_name_H-M   'P 1'
#
loop_
_entity.id
_entity.type
_entity.pdbx_description
1 polymer ?
#
loop_
_entity_poly.entity_id
_entity_poly.type
_entity_poly.pdbx_seq_one_letter_code
_entity_poly.pdbx_strand_id
1 'polypeptide(L)'
;MAAAVVALALVAGAAVGLGLSRSREQARVQAEASASAALAARVLAQDSAARGAEVARAGRAVGDAARDEARDALLAAVEQGVETLDASDGEVADEAVRDALADVLQRAQHALESTPADAAPTDVQPTDDAAPADPAPTRGASGQADGSEQGAAGSSDGASVAALRALAAEVVAAHEAVRTAHDEWLAERKAQREREARATQRPRAPGGGSGGDRCETTYDGPPFYTSPPTKGGDGSNGKLPESMLRATSWGVDPKGTRYWLRTEATQALERLNVAFKAEFGHDLDLDLTYRDFATQVAMREALGSIAAVPGTSKHGTGYALDVPELPCEYGWDTPQRAWLVANGPSYGWVQPSWALRNGSNPEYWHYEYVG
;
A
#
# COMPACT_ATOMS: atom_id res chain seq x y z
N MET A 1 -78.32 -85.76 -22.54
CA MET A 1 -78.07 -84.31 -22.68
C MET A 1 -77.30 -83.69 -21.50
N ALA A 2 -77.39 -84.21 -20.26
CA ALA A 2 -76.71 -83.58 -19.11
C ALA A 2 -75.15 -83.58 -19.15
N ALA A 3 -74.51 -84.65 -19.64
CA ALA A 3 -73.04 -84.76 -19.64
C ALA A 3 -72.32 -83.81 -20.63
N ALA A 4 -72.94 -83.50 -21.77
CA ALA A 4 -72.38 -82.59 -22.77
C ALA A 4 -72.43 -81.12 -22.30
N VAL A 5 -73.45 -80.75 -21.52
CA VAL A 5 -73.60 -79.41 -20.95
C VAL A 5 -72.55 -79.15 -19.86
N VAL A 6 -72.20 -80.16 -19.05
CA VAL A 6 -71.17 -80.05 -18.01
C VAL A 6 -69.76 -79.91 -18.61
N ALA A 7 -69.44 -80.64 -19.68
CA ALA A 7 -68.14 -80.55 -20.33
C ALA A 7 -67.92 -79.18 -21.03
N LEU A 8 -68.96 -78.63 -21.67
CA LEU A 8 -68.89 -77.31 -22.29
C LEU A 8 -68.72 -76.19 -21.24
N ALA A 9 -69.38 -76.32 -20.09
CA ALA A 9 -69.25 -75.39 -18.97
C ALA A 9 -67.85 -75.41 -18.34
N LEU A 10 -67.21 -76.58 -18.23
CA LEU A 10 -65.84 -76.72 -17.72
C LEU A 10 -64.79 -76.12 -18.68
N VAL A 11 -64.92 -76.33 -19.99
CA VAL A 11 -64.01 -75.75 -20.99
C VAL A 11 -64.19 -74.23 -21.11
N ALA A 12 -65.43 -73.73 -21.06
CA ALA A 12 -65.71 -72.30 -21.01
C ALA A 12 -65.17 -71.65 -19.72
N GLY A 13 -65.34 -72.32 -18.57
CA GLY A 13 -64.79 -71.87 -17.28
C GLY A 13 -63.25 -71.83 -17.27
N ALA A 14 -62.58 -72.80 -17.88
CA ALA A 14 -61.12 -72.82 -17.99
C ALA A 14 -60.57 -71.73 -18.94
N ALA A 15 -61.24 -71.48 -20.07
CA ALA A 15 -60.88 -70.40 -21.00
C ALA A 15 -61.09 -69.00 -20.38
N VAL A 16 -62.19 -68.80 -19.65
CA VAL A 16 -62.47 -67.57 -18.89
C VAL A 16 -61.46 -67.40 -17.74
N GLY A 17 -61.11 -68.48 -17.03
CA GLY A 17 -60.10 -68.47 -15.96
C GLY A 17 -58.70 -68.10 -16.45
N LEU A 18 -58.27 -68.64 -17.60
CA LEU A 18 -57.00 -68.29 -18.26
C LEU A 18 -56.99 -66.86 -18.81
N GLY A 19 -58.11 -66.39 -19.35
CA GLY A 19 -58.28 -64.99 -19.78
C GLY A 19 -58.19 -64.02 -18.59
N LEU A 20 -58.85 -64.35 -17.47
CA LEU A 20 -58.78 -63.58 -16.23
C LEU A 20 -57.37 -63.60 -15.63
N SER A 21 -56.67 -64.74 -15.63
CA SER A 21 -55.29 -64.81 -15.12
C SER A 21 -54.32 -63.99 -15.98
N ARG A 22 -54.44 -64.05 -17.32
CA ARG A 22 -53.67 -63.20 -18.23
C ARG A 22 -53.98 -61.71 -18.05
N SER A 23 -55.25 -61.34 -17.86
CA SER A 23 -55.64 -59.95 -17.61
C SER A 23 -55.07 -59.42 -16.28
N ARG A 24 -55.05 -60.26 -15.24
CA ARG A 24 -54.46 -59.93 -13.93
C ARG A 24 -52.94 -59.78 -14.02
N GLU A 25 -52.28 -60.66 -14.76
CA GLU A 25 -50.82 -60.58 -14.96
C GLU A 25 -50.44 -59.34 -15.78
N GLN A 26 -51.18 -59.03 -16.85
CA GLN A 26 -50.99 -57.80 -17.62
C GLN A 26 -51.21 -56.55 -16.75
N ALA A 27 -52.26 -56.51 -15.92
CA ALA A 27 -52.49 -55.42 -15.00
C ALA A 27 -51.37 -55.28 -13.97
N ARG A 28 -50.81 -56.40 -13.47
CA ARG A 28 -49.67 -56.39 -12.54
C ARG A 28 -48.41 -55.85 -13.19
N VAL A 29 -48.06 -56.34 -14.39
CA VAL A 29 -46.92 -55.85 -15.17
C VAL A 29 -47.07 -54.36 -15.49
N GLN A 30 -48.28 -53.91 -15.83
CA GLN A 30 -48.55 -52.49 -16.09
C GLN A 30 -48.44 -51.64 -14.82
N ALA A 31 -48.86 -52.15 -13.67
CA ALA A 31 -48.70 -51.48 -12.37
C ALA A 31 -47.22 -51.41 -11.95
N GLU A 32 -46.44 -52.48 -12.12
CA GLU A 32 -44.99 -52.51 -11.87
C GLU A 32 -44.25 -51.54 -12.79
N ALA A 33 -44.59 -51.50 -14.09
CA ALA A 33 -44.03 -50.56 -15.04
C ALA A 33 -44.38 -49.09 -14.67
N SER A 34 -45.61 -48.83 -14.24
CA SER A 34 -46.03 -47.49 -13.79
C SER A 34 -45.32 -47.06 -12.51
N ALA A 35 -45.13 -47.98 -11.55
CA ALA A 35 -44.38 -47.73 -10.32
C ALA A 35 -42.89 -47.46 -10.61
N SER A 36 -42.29 -48.23 -11.52
CA SER A 36 -40.91 -48.03 -11.99
C SER A 36 -40.75 -46.67 -12.68
N ALA A 37 -41.67 -46.29 -13.57
CA ALA A 37 -41.68 -44.98 -14.20
C ALA A 37 -41.83 -43.82 -13.19
N ALA A 38 -42.70 -43.98 -12.18
CA ALA A 38 -42.85 -43.00 -11.12
C ALA A 38 -41.59 -42.84 -10.25
N LEU A 39 -40.89 -43.95 -9.95
CA LEU A 39 -39.61 -43.92 -9.24
C LEU A 39 -38.53 -43.21 -10.08
N ALA A 40 -38.42 -43.54 -11.36
CA ALA A 40 -37.47 -42.90 -12.28
C ALA A 40 -37.72 -41.38 -12.39
N ALA A 41 -38.99 -40.96 -12.47
CA ALA A 41 -39.35 -39.55 -12.48
C ALA A 41 -38.97 -38.82 -11.17
N ARG A 42 -39.14 -39.46 -10.01
CA ARG A 42 -38.71 -38.90 -8.70
C ARG A 42 -37.20 -38.75 -8.61
N VAL A 43 -36.44 -39.77 -9.04
CA VAL A 43 -34.97 -39.73 -9.04
C VAL A 43 -34.46 -38.61 -9.95
N LEU A 44 -35.03 -38.45 -11.15
CA LEU A 44 -34.68 -37.36 -12.05
C LEU A 44 -35.02 -35.98 -11.44
N ALA A 45 -36.18 -35.85 -10.78
CA ALA A 45 -36.54 -34.61 -10.09
C ALA A 45 -35.56 -34.29 -8.95
N GLN A 46 -35.17 -35.29 -8.14
CA GLN A 46 -34.19 -35.13 -7.07
C GLN A 46 -32.80 -34.76 -7.59
N ASP A 47 -32.32 -35.42 -8.65
CA ASP A 47 -31.05 -35.08 -9.31
C ASP A 47 -31.09 -33.66 -9.88
N SER A 48 -32.18 -33.25 -10.54
CA SER A 48 -32.35 -31.89 -11.04
C SER A 48 -32.33 -30.84 -9.93
N ALA A 49 -32.97 -31.12 -8.78
CA ALA A 49 -32.98 -30.25 -7.62
C ALA A 49 -31.59 -30.16 -6.96
N ALA A 50 -30.88 -31.28 -6.84
CA ALA A 50 -29.53 -31.33 -6.29
C ALA A 50 -28.54 -30.52 -7.15
N ARG A 51 -28.60 -30.69 -8.47
CA ARG A 51 -27.80 -29.90 -9.42
C ARG A 51 -28.15 -28.42 -9.34
N GLY A 52 -29.44 -28.07 -9.25
CA GLY A 52 -29.88 -26.69 -9.06
C GLY A 52 -29.32 -26.07 -7.77
N ALA A 53 -29.32 -26.82 -6.67
CA ALA A 53 -28.77 -26.37 -5.39
C ALA A 53 -27.23 -26.22 -5.42
N GLU A 54 -26.52 -27.10 -6.14
CA GLU A 54 -25.08 -27.00 -6.33
C GLU A 54 -24.70 -25.78 -7.17
N VAL A 55 -25.38 -25.56 -8.31
CA VAL A 55 -25.19 -24.36 -9.14
C VAL A 55 -25.47 -23.09 -8.33
N ALA A 56 -26.52 -23.08 -7.51
CA ALA A 56 -26.84 -21.93 -6.66
C ALA A 56 -25.76 -21.68 -5.57
N ARG A 57 -25.20 -22.74 -4.96
CA ARG A 57 -24.09 -22.62 -4.00
C ARG A 57 -22.82 -22.09 -4.67
N ALA A 58 -22.45 -22.64 -5.83
CA ALA A 58 -21.31 -22.19 -6.60
C ALA A 58 -21.47 -20.72 -7.03
N GLY A 59 -22.67 -20.33 -7.46
CA GLY A 59 -22.99 -18.94 -7.79
C GLY A 59 -22.81 -17.98 -6.62
N ARG A 60 -23.24 -18.35 -5.41
CA ARG A 60 -23.01 -17.55 -4.19
C ARG A 60 -21.53 -17.42 -3.88
N ALA A 61 -20.80 -18.54 -3.83
CA ALA A 61 -19.36 -18.53 -3.53
C ALA A 61 -18.55 -17.66 -4.51
N VAL A 62 -18.89 -17.68 -5.80
CA VAL A 62 -18.27 -16.81 -6.81
C VAL A 62 -18.65 -15.33 -6.57
N GLY A 63 -19.90 -15.06 -6.20
CA GLY A 63 -20.36 -13.71 -5.85
C GLY A 63 -19.65 -13.15 -4.61
N ASP A 64 -19.52 -13.95 -3.56
CA ASP A 64 -18.85 -13.58 -2.32
C ASP A 64 -17.36 -13.30 -2.56
N ALA A 65 -16.66 -14.19 -3.28
CA ALA A 65 -15.26 -13.99 -3.65
C ALA A 65 -15.05 -12.72 -4.50
N ALA A 66 -15.98 -12.41 -5.43
CA ALA A 66 -15.90 -11.19 -6.22
C ALA A 66 -16.17 -9.92 -5.39
N ARG A 67 -16.99 -10.02 -4.34
CA ARG A 67 -17.23 -8.93 -3.38
C ARG A 67 -16.01 -8.68 -2.52
N ASP A 68 -15.39 -9.74 -2.00
CA ASP A 68 -14.17 -9.64 -1.19
C ASP A 68 -13.02 -9.03 -2.01
N GLU A 69 -12.80 -9.49 -3.23
CA GLU A 69 -11.78 -8.92 -4.13
C GLU A 69 -12.03 -7.42 -4.42
N ALA A 70 -13.29 -7.03 -4.69
CA ALA A 70 -13.63 -5.63 -4.93
C ALA A 70 -13.45 -4.76 -3.69
N ARG A 71 -13.72 -5.31 -2.50
CA ARG A 71 -13.51 -4.65 -1.22
C ARG A 71 -12.03 -4.45 -0.94
N ASP A 72 -11.21 -5.48 -1.13
CA ASP A 72 -9.75 -5.43 -0.94
C ASP A 72 -9.11 -4.39 -1.87
N ALA A 73 -9.56 -4.33 -3.13
CA ALA A 73 -9.12 -3.32 -4.08
C ALA A 73 -9.48 -1.89 -3.61
N LEU A 74 -10.68 -1.69 -3.07
CA LEU A 74 -11.11 -0.39 -2.53
C LEU A 74 -10.31 0.00 -1.27
N LEU A 75 -10.02 -0.95 -0.38
CA LEU A 75 -9.18 -0.72 0.81
C LEU A 75 -7.77 -0.27 0.42
N ALA A 76 -7.14 -0.98 -0.52
CA ALA A 76 -5.81 -0.62 -1.02
C ALA A 76 -5.81 0.78 -1.68
N ALA A 77 -6.85 1.10 -2.46
CA ALA A 77 -6.98 2.42 -3.07
C ALA A 77 -7.15 3.53 -2.00
N VAL A 78 -7.94 3.29 -0.96
CA VAL A 78 -8.13 4.23 0.16
C VAL A 78 -6.82 4.48 0.90
N GLU A 79 -6.04 3.43 1.19
CA GLU A 79 -4.73 3.56 1.83
C GLU A 79 -3.79 4.46 1.01
N GLN A 80 -3.66 4.19 -0.29
CA GLN A 80 -2.83 5.02 -1.18
C GLN A 80 -3.33 6.46 -1.32
N GLY A 81 -4.65 6.67 -1.34
CA GLY A 81 -5.23 8.01 -1.40
C GLY A 81 -4.95 8.83 -0.14
N VAL A 82 -5.02 8.22 1.05
CA VAL A 82 -4.69 8.89 2.32
C VAL A 82 -3.21 9.26 2.37
N GLU A 83 -2.32 8.33 2.04
CA GLU A 83 -0.87 8.61 1.96
C GLU A 83 -0.56 9.75 1.00
N THR A 84 -1.27 9.82 -0.14
CA THR A 84 -1.13 10.89 -1.13
C THR A 84 -1.59 12.24 -0.57
N LEU A 85 -2.70 12.31 0.17
CA LEU A 85 -3.15 13.56 0.79
C LEU A 85 -2.17 14.08 1.85
N ASP A 86 -1.59 13.18 2.64
CA ASP A 86 -0.60 13.54 3.67
C ASP A 86 0.71 14.03 3.04
N ALA A 87 1.21 13.34 2.01
CA ALA A 87 2.46 13.69 1.33
C ALA A 87 2.38 14.98 0.50
N SER A 88 1.18 15.41 0.12
CA SER A 88 0.95 16.60 -0.72
C SER A 88 0.45 17.82 0.06
N ASP A 89 0.46 17.77 1.40
CA ASP A 89 -0.11 18.84 2.23
C ASP A 89 0.61 20.17 2.08
N GLY A 90 -0.12 21.18 1.58
CA GLY A 90 0.45 22.49 1.25
C GLY A 90 1.41 22.49 0.05
N GLU A 91 1.52 21.37 -0.65
CA GLU A 91 2.42 21.16 -1.79
C GLU A 91 1.66 20.96 -3.12
N VAL A 92 0.47 21.55 -3.24
CA VAL A 92 -0.29 21.66 -4.48
C VAL A 92 -0.69 23.10 -4.73
N ALA A 93 -0.86 23.49 -5.99
CA ALA A 93 -1.27 24.85 -6.34
C ALA A 93 -2.79 25.06 -6.25
N ASP A 94 -3.56 24.04 -6.61
CA ASP A 94 -5.02 24.05 -6.58
C ASP A 94 -5.52 23.05 -5.53
N GLU A 95 -5.98 23.58 -4.40
CA GLU A 95 -6.49 22.76 -3.29
C GLU A 95 -7.75 21.98 -3.68
N ALA A 96 -8.49 22.42 -4.70
CA ALA A 96 -9.69 21.71 -5.17
C ALA A 96 -9.37 20.28 -5.66
N VAL A 97 -8.13 20.03 -6.11
CA VAL A 97 -7.68 18.68 -6.51
C VAL A 97 -7.55 17.76 -5.29
N ARG A 98 -7.05 18.28 -4.16
CA ARG A 98 -6.99 17.54 -2.89
C ARG A 98 -8.38 17.35 -2.27
N ASP A 99 -9.22 18.38 -2.31
CA ASP A 99 -10.61 18.29 -1.86
C ASP A 99 -11.38 17.20 -2.61
N ALA A 100 -11.18 17.10 -3.94
CA ALA A 100 -11.80 16.04 -4.74
C ALA A 100 -11.36 14.63 -4.32
N LEU A 101 -10.08 14.42 -3.99
CA LEU A 101 -9.60 13.14 -3.45
C LEU A 101 -10.20 12.86 -2.06
N ALA A 102 -10.23 13.87 -1.17
CA ALA A 102 -10.83 13.74 0.15
C ALA A 102 -12.32 13.34 0.09
N ASP A 103 -13.10 13.95 -0.82
CA ASP A 103 -14.51 13.63 -1.04
C ASP A 103 -14.71 12.18 -1.52
N VAL A 104 -13.87 11.71 -2.45
CA VAL A 104 -13.94 10.33 -2.94
C VAL A 104 -13.55 9.34 -1.84
N LEU A 105 -12.52 9.66 -1.04
CA LEU A 105 -12.11 8.84 0.11
C LEU A 105 -13.21 8.72 1.16
N GLN A 106 -13.93 9.81 1.46
CA GLN A 106 -15.06 9.76 2.39
C GLN A 106 -16.18 8.84 1.87
N ARG A 107 -16.50 8.92 0.58
CA ARG A 107 -17.47 8.00 -0.04
C ARG A 107 -16.97 6.55 -0.01
N ALA A 108 -15.68 6.32 -0.26
CA ALA A 108 -15.05 5.01 -0.21
C ALA A 108 -15.13 4.38 1.18
N GLN A 109 -14.79 5.14 2.22
CA GLN A 109 -14.91 4.69 3.62
C GLN A 109 -16.36 4.32 3.97
N HIS A 110 -17.33 5.17 3.58
CA HIS A 110 -18.74 4.87 3.81
C HIS A 110 -19.20 3.58 3.09
N ALA A 111 -18.74 3.37 1.85
CA ALA A 111 -19.01 2.13 1.10
C ALA A 111 -18.41 0.90 1.79
N LEU A 112 -17.19 1.02 2.32
CA LEU A 112 -16.52 -0.04 3.08
C LEU A 112 -17.23 -0.34 4.41
N GLU A 113 -17.78 0.66 5.10
CA GLU A 113 -18.52 0.45 6.35
C GLU A 113 -19.90 -0.19 6.10
N SER A 114 -20.57 0.22 5.03
CA SER A 114 -21.88 -0.33 4.63
C SER A 114 -21.78 -1.74 4.03
N THR A 115 -20.58 -2.16 3.62
CA THR A 115 -20.30 -3.50 3.08
C THR A 115 -19.21 -4.19 3.92
N PRO A 116 -19.53 -4.63 5.16
CA PRO A 116 -18.57 -5.32 6.01
C PRO A 116 -18.11 -6.62 5.35
N ALA A 117 -16.85 -7.02 5.62
CA ALA A 117 -16.38 -8.35 5.27
C ALA A 117 -17.30 -9.39 5.91
N ASP A 118 -17.61 -10.48 5.18
CA ASP A 118 -18.47 -11.52 5.72
C ASP A 118 -17.87 -12.04 7.04
N ALA A 119 -18.64 -11.94 8.12
CA ALA A 119 -18.32 -12.65 9.35
C ALA A 119 -18.38 -14.15 9.01
N ALA A 120 -17.32 -14.89 9.36
CA ALA A 120 -17.27 -16.34 9.23
C ALA A 120 -18.62 -16.97 9.63
N PRO A 121 -19.12 -17.98 8.90
CA PRO A 121 -20.46 -18.50 9.11
C PRO A 121 -20.59 -18.95 10.58
N THR A 122 -21.38 -18.21 11.35
CA THR A 122 -21.91 -18.74 12.60
C THR A 122 -22.72 -19.96 12.22
N ASP A 123 -22.25 -21.12 12.67
CA ASP A 123 -22.85 -22.43 12.53
C ASP A 123 -24.28 -22.39 13.06
N VAL A 124 -25.25 -22.04 12.19
CA VAL A 124 -26.66 -22.22 12.50
C VAL A 124 -26.92 -23.70 12.29
N GLN A 125 -26.85 -24.46 13.39
CA GLN A 125 -27.28 -25.85 13.42
C GLN A 125 -28.67 -25.95 12.76
N PRO A 126 -28.89 -26.90 11.84
CA PRO A 126 -30.22 -27.17 11.35
C PRO A 126 -31.05 -27.71 12.52
N THR A 127 -32.05 -26.96 12.96
CA THR A 127 -33.07 -27.50 13.87
C THR A 127 -33.90 -28.50 13.07
N ASP A 128 -33.62 -29.78 13.29
CA ASP A 128 -34.52 -30.89 12.97
C ASP A 128 -35.82 -30.70 13.76
N ASP A 129 -36.83 -30.09 13.14
CA ASP A 129 -38.22 -30.22 13.56
C ASP A 129 -39.13 -30.27 12.32
N ALA A 130 -39.14 -31.43 11.68
CA ALA A 130 -40.20 -31.82 10.76
C ALA A 130 -41.36 -32.42 11.56
N ALA A 131 -42.39 -31.61 11.81
CA ALA A 131 -43.71 -32.13 12.18
C ALA A 131 -44.51 -32.49 10.91
N PRO A 132 -45.20 -33.64 10.86
CA PRO A 132 -45.97 -34.03 9.67
C PRO A 132 -47.33 -33.31 9.66
N ALA A 133 -47.66 -32.67 8.53
CA ALA A 133 -49.00 -32.17 8.26
C ALA A 133 -49.78 -33.17 7.39
N ASP A 134 -50.97 -33.54 7.85
CA ASP A 134 -51.93 -34.41 7.17
C ASP A 134 -52.53 -33.76 5.88
N PRO A 135 -53.04 -34.56 4.92
CA PRO A 135 -53.45 -34.07 3.61
C PRO A 135 -54.97 -33.89 3.47
N ALA A 136 -55.43 -32.78 2.86
CA ALA A 136 -56.75 -32.68 2.19
C ALA A 136 -56.80 -31.46 1.24
N PRO A 137 -57.76 -31.37 0.29
CA PRO A 137 -57.61 -31.87 -1.06
C PRO A 137 -57.60 -30.76 -2.14
N THR A 138 -57.23 -31.21 -3.34
CA THR A 138 -57.18 -30.48 -4.60
C THR A 138 -58.46 -29.72 -4.97
N ARG A 139 -58.28 -28.48 -5.45
CA ARG A 139 -59.12 -27.89 -6.52
C ARG A 139 -58.22 -27.21 -7.53
N GLY A 140 -58.37 -27.64 -8.78
CA GLY A 140 -57.62 -27.10 -9.91
C GLY A 140 -58.10 -25.71 -10.31
N ALA A 141 -57.16 -24.92 -10.82
CA ALA A 141 -57.41 -23.93 -11.84
C ALA A 141 -56.15 -23.79 -12.68
N SER A 142 -56.28 -24.18 -13.94
CA SER A 142 -55.40 -23.87 -15.06
C SER A 142 -55.11 -22.36 -15.13
N GLY A 143 -53.85 -22.00 -15.26
CA GLY A 143 -53.40 -20.64 -15.58
C GLY A 143 -51.93 -20.68 -15.94
N GLN A 144 -51.58 -20.06 -17.07
CA GLN A 144 -50.30 -20.19 -17.77
C GLN A 144 -49.04 -20.07 -16.91
N ALA A 145 -48.04 -20.85 -17.32
CA ALA A 145 -46.65 -20.56 -17.11
C ALA A 145 -46.32 -19.16 -17.65
N ASP A 146 -45.88 -18.29 -16.75
CA ASP A 146 -44.92 -17.24 -17.09
C ASP A 146 -43.69 -17.48 -16.24
N GLY A 147 -42.63 -17.92 -16.92
CA GLY A 147 -41.33 -18.12 -16.31
C GLY A 147 -40.55 -16.84 -16.46
N SER A 148 -40.31 -16.11 -15.37
CA SER A 148 -39.30 -15.05 -15.33
C SER A 148 -39.12 -14.39 -13.95
N GLU A 149 -38.95 -15.14 -12.85
CA GLU A 149 -38.60 -14.51 -11.54
C GLU A 149 -37.56 -15.28 -10.70
N GLN A 150 -36.57 -15.90 -11.34
CA GLN A 150 -35.39 -16.42 -10.64
C GLN A 150 -34.12 -15.78 -11.22
N GLY A 151 -33.88 -14.53 -10.86
CA GLY A 151 -32.67 -13.78 -11.22
C GLY A 151 -32.32 -12.59 -10.33
N ALA A 152 -33.16 -12.23 -9.35
CA ALA A 152 -33.02 -10.95 -8.65
C ALA A 152 -31.96 -10.93 -7.52
N ALA A 153 -31.64 -12.06 -6.89
CA ALA A 153 -30.69 -12.06 -5.76
C ALA A 153 -29.21 -11.85 -6.21
N GLY A 154 -28.83 -12.34 -7.39
CA GLY A 154 -27.48 -12.08 -7.94
C GLY A 154 -27.32 -10.68 -8.53
N SER A 155 -28.42 -9.97 -8.78
CA SER A 155 -28.41 -8.63 -9.37
C SER A 155 -28.00 -7.54 -8.39
N SER A 156 -28.43 -7.63 -7.11
CA SER A 156 -28.07 -6.65 -6.09
C SER A 156 -26.60 -6.79 -5.67
N ASP A 157 -26.12 -8.03 -5.53
CA ASP A 157 -24.72 -8.31 -5.23
C ASP A 157 -23.81 -7.87 -6.38
N GLY A 158 -24.11 -8.24 -7.62
CA GLY A 158 -23.35 -7.79 -8.78
C GLY A 158 -23.32 -6.26 -8.93
N ALA A 159 -24.42 -5.57 -8.62
CA ALA A 159 -24.46 -4.11 -8.59
C ALA A 159 -23.58 -3.52 -7.47
N SER A 160 -23.52 -4.15 -6.29
CA SER A 160 -22.63 -3.74 -5.20
C SER A 160 -21.15 -3.93 -5.53
N VAL A 161 -20.79 -5.06 -6.15
CA VAL A 161 -19.41 -5.34 -6.60
C VAL A 161 -18.97 -4.35 -7.66
N ALA A 162 -19.83 -4.05 -8.64
CA ALA A 162 -19.55 -3.05 -9.66
C ALA A 162 -19.37 -1.65 -9.05
N ALA A 163 -20.19 -1.29 -8.06
CA ALA A 163 -20.07 -0.02 -7.35
C ALA A 163 -18.76 0.10 -6.56
N LEU A 164 -18.34 -0.95 -5.85
CA LEU A 164 -17.05 -0.98 -5.13
C LEU A 164 -15.87 -0.82 -6.09
N ARG A 165 -15.87 -1.55 -7.21
CA ARG A 165 -14.82 -1.44 -8.23
C ARG A 165 -14.79 -0.07 -8.90
N ALA A 166 -15.96 0.51 -9.20
CA ALA A 166 -16.06 1.86 -9.75
C ALA A 166 -15.49 2.89 -8.77
N LEU A 167 -15.83 2.78 -7.48
CA LEU A 167 -15.33 3.68 -6.45
C LEU A 167 -13.83 3.52 -6.23
N ALA A 168 -13.30 2.29 -6.29
CA ALA A 168 -11.85 2.06 -6.24
C ALA A 168 -11.14 2.74 -7.41
N ALA A 169 -11.70 2.64 -8.63
CA ALA A 169 -11.17 3.34 -9.80
C ALA A 169 -11.26 4.87 -9.69
N GLU A 170 -12.32 5.40 -9.08
CA GLU A 170 -12.46 6.83 -8.79
C GLU A 170 -11.37 7.31 -7.80
N VAL A 171 -11.12 6.55 -6.72
CA VAL A 171 -10.02 6.86 -5.79
C VAL A 171 -8.68 6.81 -6.53
N VAL A 172 -8.49 5.81 -7.40
CA VAL A 172 -7.28 5.68 -8.20
C VAL A 172 -7.03 6.91 -9.07
N ALA A 173 -8.04 7.30 -9.85
CA ALA A 173 -7.96 8.47 -10.71
C ALA A 173 -7.74 9.78 -9.92
N ALA A 174 -8.43 9.94 -8.78
CA ALA A 174 -8.29 11.13 -7.95
C ALA A 174 -6.90 11.23 -7.31
N HIS A 175 -6.32 10.11 -6.84
CA HIS A 175 -4.96 10.14 -6.30
C HIS A 175 -3.92 10.42 -7.39
N GLU A 176 -4.09 9.91 -8.61
CA GLU A 176 -3.19 10.22 -9.73
C GLU A 176 -3.24 11.69 -10.11
N ALA A 177 -4.42 12.31 -10.04
CA ALA A 177 -4.58 13.75 -10.25
C ALA A 177 -3.82 14.57 -9.19
N VAL A 178 -3.94 14.20 -7.91
CA VAL A 178 -3.19 14.88 -6.82
C VAL A 178 -1.69 14.68 -6.99
N ARG A 179 -1.21 13.46 -7.29
CA ARG A 179 0.21 13.20 -7.55
C ARG A 179 0.75 14.05 -8.70
N THR A 180 -0.01 14.16 -9.79
CA THR A 180 0.37 14.98 -10.93
C THR A 180 0.46 16.46 -10.54
N ALA A 181 -0.54 16.97 -9.80
CA ALA A 181 -0.55 18.36 -9.32
C ALA A 181 0.61 18.64 -8.34
N HIS A 182 0.97 17.68 -7.50
CA HIS A 182 2.12 17.75 -6.59
C HIS A 182 3.45 17.78 -7.35
N ASP A 183 3.63 16.90 -8.33
CA ASP A 183 4.81 16.88 -9.20
C ASP A 183 4.97 18.21 -9.98
N GLU A 184 3.86 18.77 -10.48
CA GLU A 184 3.84 20.09 -11.11
C GLU A 184 4.21 21.22 -10.14
N TRP A 185 3.68 21.18 -8.92
CA TRP A 185 4.04 22.14 -7.88
C TRP A 185 5.54 22.08 -7.55
N LEU A 186 6.11 20.88 -7.41
CA LEU A 186 7.54 20.65 -7.19
C LEU A 186 8.37 21.21 -8.35
N ALA A 187 7.94 20.96 -9.59
CA ALA A 187 8.60 21.49 -10.78
C ALA A 187 8.56 23.02 -10.84
N GLU A 188 7.43 23.65 -10.51
CA GLU A 188 7.30 25.11 -10.46
C GLU A 188 8.12 25.72 -9.31
N ARG A 189 8.19 25.06 -8.14
CA ARG A 189 9.10 25.45 -7.06
C ARG A 189 10.55 25.38 -7.50
N LYS A 190 10.97 24.31 -8.18
CA LYS A 190 12.32 24.19 -8.75
C LYS A 190 12.60 25.32 -9.74
N ALA A 191 11.70 25.55 -10.70
CA ALA A 191 11.85 26.60 -11.71
C ALA A 191 11.89 28.01 -11.09
N GLN A 192 11.09 28.29 -10.06
CA GLN A 192 11.17 29.57 -9.34
C GLN A 192 12.54 29.75 -8.68
N ARG A 193 13.06 28.74 -7.98
CA ARG A 193 14.37 28.80 -7.33
C ARG A 193 15.49 29.03 -8.35
N GLU A 194 15.42 28.38 -9.51
CA GLU A 194 16.38 28.60 -10.60
C GLU A 194 16.30 30.03 -11.17
N ARG A 195 15.10 30.60 -11.32
CA ARG A 195 14.92 31.99 -11.75
C ARG A 195 15.47 32.98 -10.73
N GLU A 196 15.25 32.74 -9.44
CA GLU A 196 15.81 33.55 -8.35
C GLU A 196 17.35 33.46 -8.30
N ALA A 197 17.91 32.27 -8.49
CA ALA A 197 19.35 32.05 -8.62
C ALA A 197 19.94 32.79 -9.83
N ARG A 198 19.28 32.74 -11.00
CA ARG A 198 19.71 33.51 -12.18
C ARG A 198 19.59 35.02 -12.00
N ALA A 199 18.57 35.49 -11.27
CA ALA A 199 18.39 36.92 -10.99
C ALA A 199 19.47 37.46 -10.05
N THR A 200 19.93 36.65 -9.09
CA THR A 200 21.03 36.98 -8.17
C THR A 200 22.43 36.87 -8.80
N GLN A 201 22.57 36.11 -9.90
CA GLN A 201 23.80 36.01 -10.70
C GLN A 201 24.00 37.12 -11.75
N ARG A 202 23.16 38.18 -11.80
CA ARG A 202 23.40 39.33 -12.70
C ARG A 202 24.75 39.96 -12.36
N PRO A 203 25.70 40.06 -13.32
CA PRO A 203 27.05 40.51 -13.02
C PRO A 203 27.04 41.96 -12.56
N ARG A 204 27.66 42.20 -11.39
CA ARG A 204 28.04 43.54 -10.94
C ARG A 204 29.10 44.07 -11.92
N ALA A 205 28.91 45.29 -12.41
CA ALA A 205 29.85 45.94 -13.32
C ALA A 205 31.31 45.84 -12.78
N PRO A 206 32.32 45.69 -13.66
CA PRO A 206 33.68 45.37 -13.22
C PRO A 206 34.31 46.59 -12.54
N GLY A 207 34.24 46.61 -11.22
CA GLY A 207 35.08 47.45 -10.36
C GLY A 207 36.30 46.64 -9.95
N GLY A 208 37.47 47.07 -10.44
CA GLY A 208 38.72 46.33 -10.33
C GLY A 208 39.19 46.04 -8.90
N GLY A 209 39.75 44.84 -8.75
CA GLY A 209 40.51 44.40 -7.59
C GLY A 209 41.20 43.08 -7.94
N SER A 210 42.49 43.13 -8.20
CA SER A 210 43.31 41.97 -8.53
C SER A 210 43.62 41.18 -7.25
N GLY A 211 43.25 39.89 -7.23
CA GLY A 211 43.74 38.88 -6.27
C GLY A 211 42.64 37.97 -5.69
N GLY A 212 42.60 36.69 -6.10
CA GLY A 212 41.88 35.62 -5.38
C GLY A 212 41.02 34.71 -6.28
N ASP A 213 41.59 33.59 -6.75
CA ASP A 213 40.89 32.59 -7.60
C ASP A 213 40.82 31.19 -6.95
N ARG A 214 40.92 31.08 -5.62
CA ARG A 214 40.66 29.80 -4.93
C ARG A 214 39.52 29.97 -3.95
N CYS A 215 38.60 29.01 -3.98
CA CYS A 215 37.64 28.80 -2.91
C CYS A 215 38.42 28.44 -1.66
N GLU A 216 38.49 29.35 -0.70
CA GLU A 216 39.24 29.15 0.54
C GLU A 216 38.25 28.97 1.70
N THR A 217 38.64 28.15 2.68
CA THR A 217 37.83 27.93 3.87
C THR A 217 37.81 29.18 4.74
N THR A 218 36.70 29.43 5.45
CA THR A 218 36.62 30.46 6.49
C THR A 218 37.25 30.04 7.81
N TYR A 219 37.54 28.75 7.97
CA TYR A 219 38.13 28.20 9.16
C TYR A 219 39.64 28.47 9.21
N ASP A 220 40.10 29.16 10.25
CA ASP A 220 41.51 29.50 10.49
C ASP A 220 42.14 28.74 11.67
N GLY A 221 41.40 27.78 12.25
CA GLY A 221 41.85 26.97 13.37
C GLY A 221 42.75 25.78 13.00
N PRO A 222 43.17 24.96 13.98
CA PRO A 222 43.95 23.76 13.72
C PRO A 222 43.11 22.73 12.93
N PRO A 223 43.71 21.93 12.03
CA PRO A 223 42.95 21.00 11.23
C PRO A 223 42.37 19.88 12.11
N PHE A 224 41.08 19.63 11.95
CA PHE A 224 40.38 18.49 12.53
C PHE A 224 39.94 17.53 11.44
N TYR A 225 39.71 16.29 11.84
CA TYR A 225 39.43 15.20 10.92
C TYR A 225 38.37 14.29 11.52
N THR A 226 37.65 13.56 10.67
CA THR A 226 36.72 12.55 11.11
C THR A 226 37.43 11.43 11.88
N SER A 227 36.79 10.90 12.91
CA SER A 227 37.31 9.76 13.67
C SER A 227 36.93 8.44 13.01
N PRO A 228 37.82 7.42 13.03
CA PRO A 228 37.38 6.04 12.81
C PRO A 228 36.52 5.55 14.00
N PRO A 229 35.85 4.39 13.87
CA PRO A 229 35.12 3.80 14.98
C PRO A 229 35.99 3.61 16.23
N THR A 230 35.41 3.86 17.40
CA THR A 230 36.12 3.74 18.68
C THR A 230 36.31 2.27 19.04
N LYS A 231 37.56 1.82 19.09
CA LYS A 231 37.92 0.47 19.53
C LYS A 231 37.43 0.23 20.96
N GLY A 232 36.58 -0.78 21.16
CA GLY A 232 35.99 -1.07 22.47
C GLY A 232 34.97 -0.03 22.94
N GLY A 233 34.42 0.78 22.02
CA GLY A 233 33.40 1.77 22.33
C GLY A 233 32.14 1.16 22.95
N ASP A 234 31.56 1.87 23.90
CA ASP A 234 30.36 1.48 24.64
C ASP A 234 29.06 1.98 23.99
N GLY A 235 29.17 2.69 22.86
CA GLY A 235 28.03 3.28 22.16
C GLY A 235 27.58 4.64 22.69
N SER A 236 28.25 5.18 23.71
CA SER A 236 27.99 6.55 24.19
C SER A 236 28.55 7.59 23.21
N ASN A 237 28.17 8.86 23.42
CA ASN A 237 28.56 9.98 22.57
C ASN A 237 30.09 10.11 22.49
N GLY A 238 30.64 9.94 21.28
CA GLY A 238 32.08 9.95 21.01
C GLY A 238 32.79 8.63 21.34
N LYS A 239 32.04 7.54 21.58
CA LYS A 239 32.55 6.19 21.83
C LYS A 239 31.78 5.11 21.07
N LEU A 240 31.44 5.37 19.81
CA LEU A 240 30.72 4.42 18.96
C LEU A 240 31.65 3.32 18.43
N PRO A 241 31.32 2.04 18.66
CA PRO A 241 32.08 0.92 18.10
C PRO A 241 31.79 0.71 16.60
N GLU A 242 32.65 -0.04 15.93
CA GLU A 242 32.52 -0.37 14.50
C GLU A 242 31.18 -1.05 14.17
N SER A 243 30.64 -1.86 15.09
CA SER A 243 29.33 -2.51 14.90
C SER A 243 28.16 -1.54 14.77
N MET A 244 28.32 -0.28 15.16
CA MET A 244 27.29 0.77 15.04
C MET A 244 27.50 1.70 13.85
N LEU A 245 28.67 1.64 13.22
CA LEU A 245 29.07 2.60 12.19
C LEU A 245 29.29 1.91 10.85
N ARG A 246 29.07 2.67 9.77
CA ARG A 246 29.40 2.26 8.42
C ARG A 246 30.15 3.37 7.71
N ALA A 247 31.22 3.00 7.01
CA ALA A 247 31.96 3.93 6.18
C ALA A 247 31.17 4.29 4.91
N THR A 248 31.27 5.55 4.47
CA THR A 248 30.82 5.96 3.14
C THR A 248 31.59 5.22 2.04
N SER A 249 30.95 5.07 0.87
CA SER A 249 31.52 4.43 -0.30
C SER A 249 32.43 5.36 -1.11
N TRP A 250 32.31 6.67 -0.91
CA TRP A 250 33.15 7.71 -1.51
C TRP A 250 33.79 8.58 -0.42
N GLY A 251 34.85 9.29 -0.83
CA GLY A 251 35.53 10.27 -0.01
C GLY A 251 36.44 9.65 1.05
N VAL A 252 37.53 10.37 1.30
CA VAL A 252 38.39 10.19 2.48
C VAL A 252 38.82 11.58 2.94
N ASP A 253 39.03 11.73 4.23
CA ASP A 253 39.66 12.93 4.77
C ASP A 253 41.12 13.06 4.26
N PRO A 254 41.80 14.20 4.48
CA PRO A 254 43.19 14.37 4.09
C PRO A 254 44.20 13.40 4.75
N LYS A 255 43.78 12.63 5.77
CA LYS A 255 44.58 11.57 6.39
C LYS A 255 44.30 10.19 5.79
N GLY A 256 43.38 10.09 4.83
CA GLY A 256 42.97 8.83 4.21
C GLY A 256 41.92 8.04 5.01
N THR A 257 41.31 8.65 6.02
CA THR A 257 40.22 8.04 6.79
C THR A 257 38.92 8.16 6.00
N ARG A 258 38.20 7.05 5.79
CA ARG A 258 36.83 7.13 5.28
C ARG A 258 35.93 7.83 6.29
N TYR A 259 34.88 8.49 5.81
CA TYR A 259 33.86 9.08 6.67
C TYR A 259 32.99 7.99 7.28
N TRP A 260 32.71 8.09 8.57
CA TRP A 260 31.96 7.11 9.34
C TRP A 260 30.75 7.77 9.98
N LEU A 261 29.60 7.15 9.80
CA LEU A 261 28.33 7.55 10.42
C LEU A 261 27.62 6.29 10.90
N ARG A 262 26.55 6.47 11.67
CA ARG A 262 25.61 5.38 11.99
C ARG A 262 25.16 4.70 10.71
N THR A 263 25.03 3.37 10.74
CA THR A 263 24.78 2.56 9.53
C THR A 263 23.63 3.08 8.67
N GLU A 264 22.51 3.42 9.31
CA GLU A 264 21.30 3.99 8.74
C GLU A 264 21.54 5.38 8.14
N ALA A 265 22.26 6.25 8.85
CA ALA A 265 22.62 7.58 8.37
C ALA A 265 23.56 7.49 7.16
N THR A 266 24.55 6.58 7.18
CA THR A 266 25.41 6.33 6.01
C THR A 266 24.57 5.88 4.82
N GLN A 267 23.66 4.91 5.00
CA GLN A 267 22.79 4.45 3.90
C GLN A 267 21.92 5.55 3.32
N ALA A 268 21.40 6.43 4.17
CA ALA A 268 20.66 7.62 3.76
C ALA A 268 21.55 8.60 2.99
N LEU A 269 22.76 8.85 3.47
CA LEU A 269 23.73 9.74 2.84
C LEU A 269 24.19 9.21 1.46
N GLU A 270 24.34 7.90 1.29
CA GLU A 270 24.62 7.28 -0.01
C GLU A 270 23.54 7.60 -1.04
N ARG A 271 22.26 7.53 -0.65
CA ARG A 271 21.14 7.87 -1.54
C ARG A 271 21.11 9.36 -1.87
N LEU A 272 21.35 10.22 -0.86
CA LEU A 272 21.47 11.66 -1.06
C LEU A 272 22.61 12.00 -2.03
N ASN A 273 23.78 11.35 -1.89
CA ASN A 273 24.93 11.58 -2.74
C ASN A 273 24.70 11.18 -4.20
N VAL A 274 23.96 10.09 -4.45
CA VAL A 274 23.56 9.72 -5.82
C VAL A 274 22.77 10.84 -6.49
N ALA A 275 21.81 11.43 -5.77
CA ALA A 275 21.01 12.54 -6.28
C ALA A 275 21.83 13.84 -6.41
N PHE A 276 22.69 14.14 -5.44
CA PHE A 276 23.59 15.29 -5.48
C PHE A 276 24.52 15.22 -6.69
N LYS A 277 25.13 14.05 -6.94
CA LYS A 277 26.01 13.81 -8.08
C LYS A 277 25.28 13.93 -9.41
N ALA A 278 24.02 13.53 -9.48
CA ALA A 278 23.21 13.71 -10.68
C ALA A 278 22.95 15.20 -10.99
N GLU A 279 22.83 16.05 -9.96
CA GLU A 279 22.63 17.50 -10.11
C GLU A 279 23.95 18.24 -10.43
N PHE A 280 25.02 17.97 -9.69
CA PHE A 280 26.25 18.77 -9.73
C PHE A 280 27.43 18.12 -10.47
N GLY A 281 27.32 16.84 -10.84
CA GLY A 281 28.35 16.13 -11.61
C GLY A 281 29.55 15.64 -10.81
N HIS A 282 29.58 15.85 -9.49
CA HIS A 282 30.59 15.31 -8.57
C HIS A 282 29.93 14.78 -7.29
N ASP A 283 30.64 13.93 -6.55
CA ASP A 283 30.17 13.47 -5.25
C ASP A 283 30.14 14.63 -4.24
N LEU A 284 29.23 14.57 -3.26
CA LEU A 284 29.13 15.49 -2.14
C LEU A 284 30.43 15.47 -1.33
N ASP A 285 31.05 16.62 -1.14
CA ASP A 285 32.23 16.71 -0.29
C ASP A 285 31.82 16.63 1.19
N LEU A 286 32.66 15.96 1.96
CA LEU A 286 32.50 15.80 3.40
C LEU A 286 33.75 16.33 4.08
N ASP A 287 33.60 16.94 5.26
CA ASP A 287 34.71 17.42 6.07
C ASP A 287 34.78 16.68 7.40
N LEU A 288 33.68 16.71 8.18
CA LEU A 288 33.61 16.04 9.48
C LEU A 288 32.38 15.17 9.57
N THR A 289 32.53 13.93 10.04
CA THR A 289 31.39 13.03 10.34
C THR A 289 31.46 12.55 11.79
N TYR A 290 31.48 11.25 12.07
CA TYR A 290 31.67 10.75 13.42
C TYR A 290 32.93 11.34 14.06
N ARG A 291 32.78 11.86 15.27
CA ARG A 291 33.85 12.46 16.05
C ARG A 291 33.93 11.81 17.42
N ASP A 292 35.07 11.19 17.72
CA ASP A 292 35.30 10.57 19.01
C ASP A 292 35.44 11.60 20.14
N PHE A 293 35.33 11.12 21.37
CA PHE A 293 35.34 11.96 22.57
C PHE A 293 36.65 12.75 22.71
N ALA A 294 37.80 12.16 22.38
CA ALA A 294 39.10 12.81 22.52
C ALA A 294 39.27 13.94 21.51
N THR A 295 38.81 13.73 20.28
CA THR A 295 38.77 14.74 19.23
C THR A 295 37.82 15.87 19.60
N GLN A 296 36.66 15.57 20.21
CA GLN A 296 35.77 16.61 20.74
C GLN A 296 36.41 17.43 21.87
N VAL A 297 37.20 16.82 22.75
CA VAL A 297 37.98 17.55 23.77
C VAL A 297 38.97 18.51 23.10
N ALA A 298 39.76 18.02 22.14
CA ALA A 298 40.72 18.85 21.42
C ALA A 298 40.05 20.01 20.65
N MET A 299 38.90 19.77 20.03
CA MET A 299 38.10 20.82 19.38
C MET A 299 37.58 21.86 20.39
N ARG A 300 37.09 21.42 21.55
CA ARG A 300 36.62 22.34 22.60
C ARG A 300 37.75 23.20 23.16
N GLU A 301 38.95 22.63 23.32
CA GLU A 301 40.13 23.37 23.75
C GLU A 301 40.58 24.42 22.72
N ALA A 302 40.50 24.10 21.42
CA ALA A 302 40.90 25.01 20.35
C ALA A 302 39.86 26.09 20.05
N LEU A 303 38.56 25.74 20.02
CA LEU A 303 37.48 26.59 19.50
C LEU A 303 36.58 27.19 20.60
N GLY A 304 36.83 26.85 21.87
CA GLY A 304 36.06 27.37 23.00
C GLY A 304 34.58 27.00 22.91
N SER A 305 33.69 27.99 23.07
CA SER A 305 32.24 27.74 23.14
C SER A 305 31.59 27.37 21.80
N ILE A 306 32.30 27.54 20.67
CA ILE A 306 31.81 27.17 19.34
C ILE A 306 31.62 25.64 19.26
N ALA A 307 32.63 24.88 19.69
CA ALA A 307 32.52 23.42 19.73
C ALA A 307 31.67 22.98 20.93
N ALA A 308 30.78 22.01 20.75
CA ALA A 308 29.95 21.45 21.83
C ALA A 308 30.78 20.94 23.02
N VAL A 309 30.15 20.84 24.19
CA VAL A 309 30.77 20.20 25.37
C VAL A 309 31.06 18.72 25.03
N PRO A 310 32.24 18.18 25.39
CA PRO A 310 32.55 16.76 25.16
C PRO A 310 31.47 15.83 25.70
N GLY A 311 31.05 14.88 24.87
CA GLY A 311 29.95 13.96 25.17
C GLY A 311 28.54 14.49 24.86
N THR A 312 28.39 15.72 24.36
CA THR A 312 27.08 16.29 23.96
C THR A 312 27.00 16.66 22.48
N SER A 313 28.05 16.41 21.70
CA SER A 313 28.12 16.76 20.28
C SER A 313 27.28 15.82 19.41
N LYS A 314 26.57 16.35 18.42
CA LYS A 314 25.85 15.53 17.43
C LYS A 314 26.78 14.68 16.56
N HIS A 315 28.00 15.15 16.30
CA HIS A 315 29.02 14.31 15.64
C HIS A 315 29.38 13.08 16.45
N GLY A 316 29.37 13.19 17.79
CA GLY A 316 29.65 12.05 18.66
C GLY A 316 28.54 11.00 18.68
N THR A 317 27.33 11.32 18.20
CA THR A 317 26.25 10.32 18.04
C THR A 317 26.31 9.61 16.68
N GLY A 318 27.18 10.03 15.77
CA GLY A 318 27.30 9.46 14.41
C GLY A 318 26.15 9.84 13.49
N TYR A 319 25.40 10.90 13.81
CA TYR A 319 24.25 11.38 13.04
C TYR A 319 24.45 12.79 12.48
N ALA A 320 25.65 13.36 12.56
CA ALA A 320 25.94 14.67 11.99
C ALA A 320 27.05 14.58 10.97
N LEU A 321 26.94 15.41 9.94
CA LEU A 321 28.01 15.67 8.98
C LEU A 321 28.20 17.17 8.82
N ASP A 322 29.44 17.55 8.53
CA ASP A 322 29.81 18.84 7.99
C ASP A 322 30.28 18.64 6.55
N VAL A 323 29.78 19.47 5.64
CA VAL A 323 30.44 19.72 4.35
C VAL A 323 31.60 20.69 4.55
N PRO A 324 32.56 20.80 3.62
CA PRO A 324 33.64 21.77 3.76
C PRO A 324 33.13 23.20 4.00
N GLU A 325 33.79 23.94 4.88
CA GLU A 325 33.52 25.36 5.15
C GLU A 325 33.94 26.28 3.99
N LEU A 326 33.47 26.01 2.77
CA LEU A 326 33.83 26.71 1.54
C LEU A 326 32.71 27.68 1.13
N PRO A 327 32.83 29.00 1.36
CA PRO A 327 31.74 29.94 1.10
C PRO A 327 31.32 30.02 -0.37
N CYS A 328 32.23 29.69 -1.30
CA CYS A 328 31.94 29.74 -2.72
C CYS A 328 31.16 28.50 -3.22
N GLU A 329 31.19 27.40 -2.47
CA GLU A 329 30.62 26.11 -2.89
C GLU A 329 29.48 25.65 -1.97
N TYR A 330 29.67 25.68 -0.65
CA TYR A 330 28.66 25.30 0.35
C TYR A 330 28.14 26.48 1.18
N GLY A 331 28.61 27.70 0.89
CA GLY A 331 28.20 28.91 1.57
C GLY A 331 26.70 29.21 1.46
N TRP A 332 26.27 30.22 2.22
CA TRP A 332 24.85 30.51 2.39
C TRP A 332 24.05 30.74 1.10
N ASP A 333 24.67 31.30 0.07
CA ASP A 333 24.00 31.68 -1.18
C ASP A 333 24.41 30.77 -2.35
N THR A 334 24.97 29.59 -2.05
CA THR A 334 25.44 28.66 -3.08
C THR A 334 24.34 27.70 -3.54
N PRO A 335 24.36 27.28 -4.82
CA PRO A 335 23.44 26.28 -5.34
C PRO A 335 23.48 24.95 -4.57
N GLN A 336 24.66 24.48 -4.19
CA GLN A 336 24.86 23.20 -3.50
C GLN A 336 24.18 23.21 -2.13
N ARG A 337 24.40 24.26 -1.32
CA ARG A 337 23.72 24.40 -0.03
C ARG A 337 22.20 24.52 -0.21
N ALA A 338 21.75 25.37 -1.13
CA ALA A 338 20.32 25.54 -1.40
C ALA A 338 19.65 24.21 -1.80
N TRP A 339 20.33 23.39 -2.60
CA TRP A 339 19.88 22.07 -3.00
C TRP A 339 19.88 21.08 -1.83
N LEU A 340 20.93 21.05 -1.00
CA LEU A 340 21.00 20.18 0.18
C LEU A 340 19.90 20.50 1.19
N VAL A 341 19.64 21.78 1.46
CA VAL A 341 18.54 22.20 2.34
C VAL A 341 17.17 21.82 1.78
N ALA A 342 17.02 21.84 0.45
CA ALA A 342 15.76 21.52 -0.21
C ALA A 342 15.48 20.02 -0.31
N ASN A 343 16.49 19.22 -0.66
CA ASN A 343 16.34 17.81 -1.01
C ASN A 343 16.80 16.87 0.09
N GLY A 344 17.74 17.31 0.94
CA GLY A 344 18.24 16.54 2.08
C GLY A 344 17.14 15.92 2.94
N PRO A 345 16.05 16.65 3.29
CA PRO A 345 14.99 16.12 4.14
C PRO A 345 14.32 14.85 3.57
N SER A 346 14.17 14.73 2.24
CA SER A 346 13.63 13.52 1.59
C SER A 346 14.52 12.29 1.77
N TYR A 347 15.76 12.49 2.22
CA TYR A 347 16.72 11.44 2.59
C TYR A 347 16.99 11.42 4.10
N GLY A 348 16.22 12.14 4.92
CA GLY A 348 16.37 12.21 6.36
C GLY A 348 17.53 13.11 6.83
N TRP A 349 18.15 13.90 5.95
CA TRP A 349 19.24 14.84 6.30
C TRP A 349 18.73 16.29 6.31
N VAL A 350 18.81 16.96 7.46
CA VAL A 350 18.31 18.33 7.61
C VAL A 350 19.42 19.28 8.05
N GLN A 351 19.38 20.52 7.57
CA GLN A 351 20.09 21.60 8.25
C GLN A 351 19.22 22.04 9.43
N PRO A 352 19.64 21.78 10.69
CA PRO A 352 18.80 22.05 11.84
C PRO A 352 18.55 23.56 11.97
N SER A 353 17.41 23.94 12.55
CA SER A 353 16.97 25.34 12.61
C SER A 353 17.95 26.27 13.32
N TRP A 354 18.69 25.75 14.31
CA TRP A 354 19.73 26.49 15.01
C TRP A 354 20.95 26.81 14.14
N ALA A 355 21.21 25.99 13.11
CA ALA A 355 22.31 26.11 12.15
C ALA A 355 21.98 26.98 10.94
N LEU A 356 20.71 27.38 10.76
CA LEU A 356 20.33 28.29 9.67
C LEU A 356 20.97 29.67 9.84
N ARG A 357 20.99 30.47 8.77
CA ARG A 357 21.59 31.81 8.72
C ARG A 357 21.14 32.73 9.88
N ASN A 358 19.89 32.60 10.30
CA ASN A 358 19.27 33.37 11.39
C ASN A 358 19.08 32.53 12.68
N GLY A 359 19.68 31.35 12.76
CA GLY A 359 19.65 30.48 13.92
C GLY A 359 20.55 30.97 15.06
N SER A 360 20.50 30.27 16.19
CA SER A 360 21.28 30.61 17.38
C SER A 360 22.79 30.37 17.23
N ASN A 361 23.19 29.53 16.27
CA ASN A 361 24.59 29.26 15.94
C ASN A 361 24.69 28.93 14.43
N PRO A 362 24.73 29.95 13.54
CA PRO A 362 24.68 29.74 12.11
C PRO A 362 25.89 28.96 11.58
N GLU A 363 25.63 27.78 11.01
CA GLU A 363 26.64 26.84 10.49
C GLU A 363 26.13 26.29 9.16
N TYR A 364 26.47 26.95 8.04
CA TYR A 364 25.96 26.54 6.73
C TYR A 364 26.43 25.14 6.31
N TRP A 365 27.51 24.68 6.93
CA TRP A 365 28.14 23.40 6.69
C TRP A 365 27.47 22.23 7.42
N HIS A 366 26.74 22.49 8.51
CA HIS A 366 26.27 21.44 9.43
C HIS A 366 24.91 20.85 9.03
N TYR A 367 24.82 19.52 9.02
CA TYR A 367 23.61 18.75 8.74
C TYR A 367 23.44 17.59 9.73
N GLU A 368 22.20 17.27 10.09
CA GLU A 368 21.85 16.17 11.00
C GLU A 368 20.91 15.16 10.32
N TYR A 369 21.17 13.87 10.54
CA TYR A 369 20.25 12.80 10.20
C TYR A 369 19.15 12.68 11.26
N VAL A 370 17.89 12.70 10.81
CA VAL A 370 16.70 12.70 11.68
C VAL A 370 15.71 11.56 11.41
N GLY A 371 15.97 10.70 10.41
CA GLY A 371 15.10 9.56 10.07
C GLY A 371 14.62 9.62 8.63
#